data_AF-A0A2R6CDC6-F1
#
_entry.id   AF-A0A2R6CDC6-F1
#
_cell.length_a   1.000
_cell.length_b   1.000
_cell.length_c   1.000
_cell.angle_alpha   90.00
_cell.angle_beta   90.00
_cell.angle_gamma   90.00
#
_symmetry.space_group_name_H-M   'P 1'
#
loop_
_entity.id
_entity.type
_entity.pdbx_description
1 polymer ?
#
loop_
_entity_poly.entity_id
_entity_poly.type
_entity_poly.pdbx_seq_one_letter_code
_entity_poly.pdbx_strand_id
1 'polypeptide(L)'
;MNPLSFTLVVITTGIGAALAKALIYYGALGFGGRLRRNRNVRLLSRWVNKKSFLLSLFIAAFIPILPLDDYLYIGAGANRARLPGMLAVTISAKIAKSAFEISLELLGIIRVANYLRVFGITSVELSVLLSLFFLVLGVALYELDWERILGGLKRKSVGG
;
A
#
# COMPACT_ATOMS: atom_id res chain seq x y z
N MET A 1 -1.62 -26.53 -7.39
CA MET A 1 -1.87 -25.48 -8.41
C MET A 1 -0.89 -25.70 -9.56
N ASN A 2 -1.31 -25.60 -10.82
CA ASN A 2 -0.39 -25.67 -11.98
C ASN A 2 0.46 -24.37 -12.05
N PRO A 3 1.78 -24.42 -12.34
CA PRO A 3 2.64 -23.25 -12.49
C PRO A 3 2.09 -22.14 -13.41
N LEU A 4 1.40 -22.49 -14.49
CA LEU A 4 0.78 -21.52 -15.40
C LEU A 4 -0.36 -20.76 -14.70
N SER A 5 -1.24 -21.48 -14.00
CA SER A 5 -2.32 -20.87 -13.23
C SER A 5 -1.78 -19.98 -12.12
N PHE A 6 -0.72 -20.40 -11.42
CA PHE A 6 -0.07 -19.60 -10.38
C PHE A 6 0.44 -18.28 -10.93
N THR A 7 1.21 -18.35 -12.02
CA THR A 7 1.80 -17.16 -12.66
C THR A 7 0.72 -16.20 -13.13
N LEU A 8 -0.36 -16.73 -13.72
CA LEU A 8 -1.48 -15.92 -14.19
C LEU A 8 -2.18 -15.20 -13.03
N VAL A 9 -2.47 -15.90 -11.92
CA VAL A 9 -3.08 -15.28 -10.72
C VAL A 9 -2.18 -14.21 -10.12
N VAL A 10 -0.88 -14.46 -10.03
CA VAL A 10 0.11 -13.48 -9.53
C VAL A 10 0.11 -12.20 -10.38
N ILE A 11 0.16 -12.36 -11.71
CA ILE A 11 0.20 -11.23 -12.64
C ILE A 11 -1.12 -10.46 -12.61
N THR A 12 -2.27 -11.14 -12.72
CA THR A 12 -3.58 -10.47 -12.75
C THR A 12 -3.89 -9.76 -11.44
N THR A 13 -3.58 -10.38 -10.30
CA THR A 13 -3.74 -9.76 -8.98
C THR A 13 -2.82 -8.55 -8.83
N GLY A 14 -1.55 -8.68 -9.23
CA GLY A 14 -0.58 -7.60 -9.16
C GLY A 14 -0.96 -6.39 -10.02
N ILE A 15 -1.36 -6.63 -11.27
CA ILE A 15 -1.80 -5.59 -12.21
C ILE A 15 -3.11 -4.95 -11.72
N GLY A 16 -4.11 -5.75 -11.33
CA GLY A 16 -5.39 -5.25 -10.83
C GLY A 16 -5.22 -4.34 -9.61
N ALA A 17 -4.38 -4.77 -8.65
CA ALA A 17 -4.06 -3.98 -7.47
C ALA A 17 -3.33 -2.67 -7.82
N ALA A 18 -2.44 -2.68 -8.81
CA ALA A 18 -1.75 -1.46 -9.25
C ALA A 18 -2.69 -0.50 -10.01
N LEU A 19 -3.61 -1.01 -10.84
CA LEU A 19 -4.61 -0.20 -11.54
C LEU A 19 -5.58 0.45 -10.56
N ALA A 20 -5.96 -0.23 -9.48
CA ALA A 20 -6.76 0.39 -8.41
C ALA A 20 -6.06 1.62 -7.81
N LYS A 21 -4.72 1.67 -7.77
CA LYS A 21 -3.99 2.86 -7.31
C LYS A 21 -4.15 4.05 -8.26
N ALA A 22 -4.38 3.82 -9.55
CA ALA A 22 -4.70 4.92 -10.48
C ALA A 22 -6.03 5.60 -10.09
N LEU A 23 -7.04 4.83 -9.66
CA LEU A 23 -8.30 5.41 -9.17
C LEU A 23 -8.07 6.30 -7.95
N ILE A 24 -7.22 5.84 -7.01
CA ILE A 24 -6.85 6.62 -5.82
C ILE A 24 -6.11 7.90 -6.21
N TYR A 25 -5.16 7.82 -7.16
CA TYR A 25 -4.46 8.98 -7.70
C TYR A 25 -5.42 10.01 -8.27
N TYR A 26 -6.33 9.58 -9.15
CA TYR A 26 -7.26 10.50 -9.82
C TYR A 26 -8.29 11.08 -8.86
N GLY A 27 -8.77 10.29 -7.89
CA GLY A 27 -9.59 10.80 -6.79
C GLY A 27 -8.86 11.90 -6.02
N ALA A 28 -7.61 11.66 -5.63
CA ALA A 28 -6.81 12.65 -4.92
C ALA A 28 -6.44 13.87 -5.78
N LEU A 29 -6.27 13.70 -7.09
CA LEU A 29 -6.07 14.80 -8.04
C LEU A 29 -7.28 15.72 -8.06
N GLY A 30 -8.50 15.16 -8.09
CA GLY A 30 -9.75 15.93 -8.03
C GLY A 30 -9.93 16.70 -6.72
N PHE A 31 -9.53 16.10 -5.59
CA PHE A 31 -9.61 16.73 -4.26
C PHE A 31 -8.34 17.50 -3.86
N GLY A 32 -7.38 17.67 -4.77
CA GLY A 32 -6.03 18.16 -4.45
C GLY A 32 -5.98 19.48 -3.69
N GLY A 33 -6.89 20.42 -3.97
CA GLY A 33 -6.98 21.70 -3.26
C GLY A 33 -7.26 21.56 -1.76
N ARG A 34 -8.09 20.59 -1.35
CA ARG A 34 -8.38 20.30 0.06
C ARG A 34 -7.28 19.45 0.68
N LEU A 35 -6.83 18.40 -0.02
CA LEU A 35 -5.82 17.46 0.49
C LEU A 35 -4.46 18.12 0.76
N ARG A 36 -4.06 19.12 -0.04
CA ARG A 36 -2.80 19.86 0.16
C ARG A 36 -2.74 20.68 1.45
N ARG A 37 -3.88 20.89 2.15
CA ARG A 37 -3.90 21.51 3.48
C ARG A 37 -3.30 20.58 4.55
N ASN A 38 -3.37 19.26 4.34
CA ASN A 38 -2.76 18.30 5.25
C ASN A 38 -1.23 18.40 5.18
N ARG A 39 -0.59 18.45 6.35
CA ARG A 39 0.86 18.60 6.51
C ARG A 39 1.64 17.49 5.81
N ASN A 40 1.15 16.25 5.86
CA ASN A 40 1.78 15.06 5.27
C ASN A 40 1.76 15.13 3.74
N VAL A 41 0.63 15.53 3.15
CA VAL A 41 0.50 15.73 1.70
C VAL A 41 1.41 16.85 1.21
N ARG A 42 1.54 17.92 2.00
CA ARG A 42 2.45 19.02 1.69
C ARG A 42 3.92 18.60 1.84
N LEU A 43 4.26 17.78 2.82
CA LEU A 43 5.61 17.21 2.96
C LEU A 43 5.98 16.37 1.73
N LEU A 44 5.07 15.49 1.30
CA LEU A 44 5.22 14.66 0.11
C LEU A 44 5.49 15.49 -1.16
N SER A 45 4.88 16.67 -1.29
CA SER A 45 5.08 17.56 -2.45
C SER A 45 6.56 17.90 -2.73
N ARG A 46 7.40 17.97 -1.68
CA ARG A 46 8.83 18.31 -1.80
C ARG A 46 9.68 17.13 -2.26
N TRP A 47 9.14 15.93 -2.17
CA TRP A 47 9.86 14.68 -2.36
C TRP A 47 9.36 13.86 -3.54
N VAL A 48 8.09 14.03 -3.95
CA VAL A 48 7.41 13.22 -4.96
C VAL A 48 8.10 13.19 -6.34
N ASN A 49 8.90 14.22 -6.67
CA ASN A 49 9.65 14.30 -7.92
C ASN A 49 11.06 13.72 -7.83
N LYS A 50 11.50 13.23 -6.67
CA LYS A 50 12.86 12.67 -6.48
C LYS A 50 12.86 11.17 -6.78
N LYS A 51 14.00 10.64 -7.26
CA LYS A 51 14.18 9.19 -7.48
C LYS A 51 13.95 8.37 -6.20
N SER A 52 14.29 8.93 -5.04
CA SER A 52 14.06 8.27 -3.74
C SER A 52 12.58 8.06 -3.42
N PHE A 53 11.67 8.85 -3.99
CA PHE A 53 10.23 8.62 -3.85
C PHE A 53 9.81 7.30 -4.50
N LEU A 54 10.32 7.00 -5.71
CA LEU A 54 10.02 5.74 -6.39
C LEU A 54 10.54 4.52 -5.61
N LEU A 55 11.74 4.64 -5.02
CA LEU A 55 12.27 3.57 -4.17
C LEU A 55 11.37 3.32 -2.94
N SER A 56 10.96 4.39 -2.26
CA SER A 56 10.05 4.25 -1.12
C SER A 56 8.66 3.79 -1.52
N LEU A 57 8.18 4.16 -2.71
CA LEU A 57 6.93 3.63 -3.26
C LEU A 57 7.01 2.12 -3.47
N PHE A 58 8.13 1.62 -3.99
CA PHE A 58 8.37 0.19 -4.13
C PHE A 58 8.30 -0.52 -2.78
N ILE A 59 9.05 -0.03 -1.79
CA ILE A 59 9.10 -0.60 -0.44
C ILE A 59 7.71 -0.57 0.20
N ALA A 60 7.02 0.58 0.14
CA ALA A 60 5.68 0.76 0.67
C ALA A 60 4.65 -0.17 0.00
N ALA A 61 4.75 -0.38 -1.32
CA ALA A 61 3.84 -1.23 -2.07
C ALA A 61 4.08 -2.73 -1.80
N PHE A 62 5.31 -3.09 -1.43
CA PHE A 62 5.74 -4.45 -1.11
C PHE A 62 5.43 -4.84 0.35
N ILE A 63 5.51 -3.90 1.31
CA ILE A 63 5.21 -4.17 2.72
C ILE A 63 3.78 -4.76 2.84
N PRO A 64 3.61 -5.92 3.48
CA PRO A 64 2.30 -6.52 3.71
C PRO A 64 1.54 -5.71 4.77
N ILE A 65 0.22 -5.90 4.83
CA ILE A 65 -0.69 -5.38 5.87
C ILE A 65 -0.93 -3.85 5.78
N LEU A 66 0.07 -3.02 5.54
CA LEU A 66 -0.12 -1.56 5.59
C LEU A 66 -0.47 -0.96 4.21
N PRO A 67 -1.50 -0.09 4.10
CA PRO A 67 -1.83 0.62 2.86
C PRO A 67 -0.88 1.81 2.62
N LEU A 68 0.43 1.61 2.77
CA LEU A 68 1.42 2.71 2.71
C LEU A 68 1.50 3.33 1.32
N ASP A 69 1.43 2.50 0.28
CA ASP A 69 1.41 2.96 -1.10
C ASP A 69 0.16 3.77 -1.43
N ASP A 70 -0.99 3.48 -0.81
CA ASP A 70 -2.22 4.28 -0.99
C ASP A 70 -2.00 5.74 -0.58
N TYR A 71 -1.35 6.01 0.55
CA TYR A 71 -1.04 7.40 0.94
C TYR A 71 -0.06 8.08 -0.01
N LEU A 72 0.90 7.33 -0.56
CA LEU A 72 1.84 7.87 -1.54
C LEU A 72 1.09 8.23 -2.84
N TYR A 73 0.11 7.43 -3.26
CA TYR A 73 -0.76 7.73 -4.40
C TYR A 73 -1.69 8.91 -4.14
N ILE A 74 -2.27 9.02 -2.94
CA ILE A 74 -3.06 10.19 -2.51
C ILE A 74 -2.21 11.47 -2.56
N GLY A 75 -1.03 11.43 -1.92
CA GLY A 75 -0.11 12.57 -1.88
C GLY A 75 0.41 12.95 -3.26
N ALA A 76 0.69 11.96 -4.11
CA ALA A 76 1.12 12.18 -5.49
C ALA A 76 0.01 12.78 -6.37
N GLY A 77 -1.22 12.27 -6.27
CA GLY A 77 -2.37 12.79 -6.99
C GLY A 77 -2.67 14.24 -6.61
N ALA A 78 -2.73 14.51 -5.30
CA ALA A 78 -2.93 15.87 -4.78
C ALA A 78 -1.83 16.86 -5.23
N ASN A 79 -0.62 16.38 -5.55
CA ASN A 79 0.50 17.19 -6.02
C ASN A 79 0.81 17.03 -7.52
N ARG A 80 -0.06 16.37 -8.30
CA ARG A 80 0.07 16.18 -9.76
C ARG A 80 1.39 15.52 -10.19
N ALA A 81 1.90 14.58 -9.42
CA ALA A 81 3.14 13.87 -9.77
C ALA A 81 2.94 12.93 -10.98
N ARG A 82 4.03 12.52 -11.64
CA ARG A 82 3.95 11.69 -12.86
C ARG A 82 3.51 10.26 -12.55
N LEU A 83 2.25 9.95 -12.89
CA LEU A 83 1.64 8.63 -12.66
C LEU A 83 2.33 7.44 -13.36
N PRO A 84 2.79 7.54 -14.63
CA PRO A 84 3.32 6.35 -15.33
C PRO A 84 4.52 5.69 -14.63
N GLY A 85 5.45 6.49 -14.11
CA GLY A 85 6.61 5.98 -13.36
C GLY A 85 6.21 5.32 -12.04
N MET A 86 5.18 5.85 -11.38
CA MET A 86 4.63 5.26 -10.15
C MET A 86 3.97 3.92 -10.44
N LEU A 87 3.16 3.83 -11.50
CA LEU A 87 2.48 2.60 -11.90
C LEU A 87 3.48 1.51 -12.26
N ALA A 88 4.53 1.82 -13.03
CA ALA A 88 5.56 0.85 -13.38
C ALA A 88 6.21 0.21 -12.14
N VAL A 89 6.59 1.04 -11.16
CA VAL A 89 7.17 0.59 -9.89
C VAL A 89 6.16 -0.17 -9.03
N THR A 90 4.89 0.24 -9.06
CA THR A 90 3.84 -0.39 -8.25
C THR A 90 3.45 -1.74 -8.83
N ILE A 91 3.37 -1.87 -10.15
CA ILE A 91 3.10 -3.15 -10.83
C ILE A 91 4.19 -4.16 -10.45
N SER A 92 5.47 -3.79 -10.56
CA SER A 92 6.57 -4.70 -10.21
C SER A 92 6.53 -5.08 -8.73
N ALA A 93 6.30 -4.12 -7.83
CA ALA A 93 6.16 -4.40 -6.40
C ALA A 93 4.96 -5.30 -6.09
N LYS A 94 3.80 -5.06 -6.70
CA LYS A 94 2.57 -5.83 -6.47
C LYS A 94 2.66 -7.23 -7.05
N ILE A 95 3.32 -7.43 -8.19
CA ILE A 95 3.59 -8.77 -8.74
C ILE A 95 4.52 -9.53 -7.77
N ALA A 96 5.63 -8.93 -7.34
CA ALA A 96 6.55 -9.56 -6.38
C ALA A 96 5.86 -9.89 -5.06
N LYS A 97 5.05 -8.96 -4.54
CA LYS A 97 4.25 -9.16 -3.33
C LYS A 97 3.22 -10.27 -3.49
N SER A 98 2.46 -10.28 -4.59
CA SER A 98 1.46 -11.31 -4.86
C SER A 98 2.12 -12.69 -4.99
N ALA A 99 3.28 -12.78 -5.65
CA ALA A 99 4.05 -14.01 -5.72
C ALA A 99 4.43 -14.51 -4.31
N PHE A 100 4.91 -13.62 -3.44
CA PHE A 100 5.25 -13.96 -2.06
C PHE A 100 4.03 -14.39 -1.24
N GLU A 101 2.98 -13.57 -1.21
CA GLU A 101 1.77 -13.82 -0.40
C GLU A 101 1.05 -15.10 -0.84
N ILE A 102 0.85 -15.31 -2.15
CA ILE A 102 0.20 -16.52 -2.67
C ILE A 102 1.08 -17.75 -2.43
N SER A 103 2.40 -17.64 -2.56
CA SER A 103 3.30 -18.76 -2.22
C SER A 103 3.20 -19.14 -0.75
N LEU A 104 3.18 -18.15 0.16
CA LEU A 104 2.98 -18.42 1.59
C LEU A 104 1.60 -19.03 1.88
N GLU A 105 0.56 -18.58 1.17
CA GLU A 105 -0.77 -19.14 1.28
C GLU A 105 -0.79 -20.63 0.90
N LEU A 106 -0.19 -20.96 -0.24
CA LEU A 106 -0.05 -22.34 -0.73
C LEU A 106 0.83 -23.20 0.18
N LEU A 107 1.87 -22.62 0.80
CA LEU A 107 2.79 -23.34 1.69
C LEU A 107 2.22 -23.61 3.08
N GLY A 108 1.15 -22.92 3.52
CA GLY A 108 0.51 -23.32 4.77
C GLY A 108 -0.46 -22.37 5.48
N ILE A 109 -0.69 -21.14 5.01
CA ILE A 109 -1.64 -20.22 5.70
C ILE A 109 -3.08 -20.76 5.66
N ILE A 110 -3.43 -21.63 4.69
CA ILE A 110 -4.71 -22.36 4.67
C ILE A 110 -4.96 -23.12 5.99
N ARG A 111 -3.91 -23.55 6.70
CA ARG A 111 -4.05 -24.20 8.03
C ARG A 111 -4.54 -23.23 9.11
N VAL A 112 -4.13 -21.96 9.07
CA VAL A 112 -4.59 -20.91 10.01
C VAL A 112 -6.04 -20.53 9.73
N ALA A 113 -6.43 -20.41 8.46
CA ALA A 113 -7.81 -20.16 8.07
C ALA A 113 -8.76 -21.32 8.49
N ASN A 114 -8.31 -22.57 8.36
CA ASN A 114 -9.04 -23.73 8.87
C ASN A 114 -9.12 -23.75 10.40
N TYR A 115 -8.09 -23.27 11.11
CA TYR A 115 -8.11 -23.12 12.56
C TYR A 115 -9.14 -22.06 13.01
N LEU A 116 -9.26 -20.94 12.29
CA LEU A 116 -10.25 -19.90 12.60
C LEU A 116 -11.70 -20.33 12.34
N ARG A 117 -11.94 -21.24 11.39
CA ARG A 117 -13.26 -21.89 11.22
C ARG A 117 -13.72 -22.66 12.45
N VAL A 118 -12.81 -23.15 13.28
CA VAL A 118 -13.14 -23.81 14.57
C VAL A 118 -13.85 -22.83 15.52
N PHE A 119 -13.59 -21.52 15.38
CA PHE A 119 -14.26 -20.46 16.14
C PHE A 119 -15.53 -19.93 15.46
N GLY A 120 -16.01 -20.58 14.39
CA GLY A 120 -17.25 -20.22 13.71
C GLY A 120 -17.17 -19.02 12.77
N ILE A 121 -15.97 -18.42 12.57
CA ILE A 121 -15.80 -17.27 11.68
C ILE A 121 -15.77 -17.73 10.22
N THR A 122 -16.71 -17.24 9.42
CA THR A 122 -16.76 -17.50 7.98
C THR A 122 -15.75 -16.66 7.21
N SER A 123 -15.38 -17.10 6.00
CA SER A 123 -14.46 -16.35 5.11
C SER A 123 -15.01 -14.97 4.72
N VAL A 124 -16.33 -14.84 4.66
CA VAL A 124 -17.03 -13.57 4.37
C VAL A 124 -16.88 -12.61 5.54
N GLU A 125 -17.20 -13.05 6.76
CA GLU A 125 -17.06 -12.23 7.97
C GLU A 125 -15.61 -11.78 8.19
N LEU A 126 -14.64 -12.68 7.98
CA LEU A 126 -13.22 -12.35 8.08
C LEU A 126 -12.83 -11.23 7.09
N SER A 127 -13.35 -11.28 5.87
CA SER A 127 -13.10 -10.28 4.83
C SER A 127 -13.71 -8.92 5.18
N VAL A 128 -14.92 -8.90 5.74
CA VAL A 128 -15.58 -7.68 6.24
C VAL A 128 -14.78 -7.08 7.41
N LEU A 129 -14.39 -7.89 8.39
CA LEU A 129 -13.60 -7.45 9.55
C LEU A 129 -12.24 -6.86 9.13
N LEU A 130 -11.53 -7.54 8.23
CA LEU A 130 -10.26 -7.03 7.69
C LEU A 130 -10.45 -5.70 6.95
N SER A 131 -11.52 -5.58 6.17
CA SER A 131 -11.83 -4.33 5.46
C SER A 131 -12.07 -3.17 6.43
N LEU A 132 -12.84 -3.39 7.50
CA LEU A 132 -13.07 -2.40 8.55
C LEU A 132 -11.77 -2.06 9.30
N PHE A 133 -10.96 -3.06 9.64
CA PHE A 133 -9.66 -2.85 10.27
C PHE A 133 -8.74 -1.98 9.40
N PHE A 134 -8.62 -2.29 8.10
CA PHE A 134 -7.80 -1.51 7.18
C PHE A 134 -8.36 -0.11 6.93
N LEU A 135 -9.67 0.08 6.99
CA LEU A 135 -10.28 1.41 6.95
C LEU A 135 -9.88 2.24 8.17
N VAL A 136 -9.99 1.69 9.39
CA VAL A 136 -9.62 2.38 10.63
C VAL A 136 -8.11 2.67 10.67
N LEU A 137 -7.28 1.68 10.33
CA LEU A 137 -5.84 1.85 10.19
C LEU A 137 -5.50 2.91 9.13
N GLY A 138 -6.31 2.92 8.06
CA GLY A 138 -6.42 3.94 7.03
C GLY A 138 -6.46 5.37 7.59
N VAL A 139 -7.50 5.61 8.38
CA VAL A 139 -7.74 6.91 9.02
C VAL A 139 -6.63 7.25 10.00
N ALA A 140 -6.21 6.29 10.85
CA ALA A 140 -5.20 6.52 11.87
C ALA A 140 -3.84 6.93 11.27
N LEU A 141 -3.35 6.23 10.25
CA LEU A 141 -2.07 6.55 9.60
C LEU A 141 -2.11 7.88 8.84
N TYR A 142 -3.28 8.26 8.31
CA TYR A 142 -3.46 9.56 7.65
C TYR A 142 -3.32 10.73 8.63
N GLU A 143 -3.84 10.57 9.86
CA GLU A 143 -3.81 11.57 10.93
C GLU A 143 -2.45 11.67 11.63
N LEU A 144 -1.59 10.66 11.55
CA LEU A 144 -0.24 10.71 12.17
C LEU A 144 0.61 11.85 11.57
N ASP A 145 1.38 12.54 12.42
CA ASP A 145 2.37 13.54 11.97
C ASP A 145 3.67 12.84 11.56
N TRP A 146 3.81 12.58 10.26
CA TRP A 146 4.98 11.92 9.69
C TRP A 146 6.25 12.76 9.86
N GLU A 147 6.13 14.09 9.92
CA GLU A 147 7.27 14.98 10.09
C GLU A 147 7.92 14.80 11.47
N ARG A 148 7.10 14.64 12.51
CA ARG A 148 7.59 14.37 13.87
C ARG A 148 8.26 13.00 13.98
N ILE A 149 7.68 11.97 13.36
CA ILE A 149 8.22 10.60 13.39
C ILE A 149 9.58 10.55 12.66
N LEU A 150 9.63 11.08 11.44
CA LEU A 150 10.87 11.12 10.65
C LEU A 150 11.94 12.02 11.29
N GLY A 151 11.54 13.14 11.90
CA GLY A 151 12.44 14.01 12.65
C GLY A 151 13.05 13.34 13.89
N GLY A 152 12.28 12.52 14.60
CA GLY A 152 12.76 11.72 15.73
C GLY A 152 13.76 10.64 15.33
N LEU A 153 13.53 9.97 14.20
CA LEU A 153 14.45 8.97 13.65
C LEU A 153 15.78 9.60 13.21
N LYS A 154 15.73 10.77 12.58
CA LYS A 154 16.94 11.49 12.15
C LYS A 154 17.79 11.96 13.34
N ARG A 155 17.19 12.34 14.46
CA ARG A 155 17.93 12.67 15.69
C ARG A 155 18.58 11.45 16.35
N LYS A 156 17.90 10.30 16.37
CA LYS A 156 18.49 9.05 16.89
C LYS A 156 19.64 8.51 16.03
N SER A 157 19.60 8.72 14.72
CA SER A 157 20.66 8.28 13.78
C SER A 157 21.94 9.13 13.83
N VAL A 158 21.90 10.34 14.37
CA VAL A 158 23.06 11.26 14.44
C VAL A 158 23.70 11.28 15.83
N GLY A 159 23.03 10.71 16.84
CA GLY A 159 23.51 10.61 18.22
C GLY A 159 23.90 9.21 18.67
N GLY A 160 24.13 8.27 17.73
CA GLY A 160 24.57 6.90 17.98
C GLY A 160 25.90 6.61 17.32
#